data_AF-A0A357A3J5-F1
#
_entry.id   AF-A0A357A3J5-F1
#
_cell.length_a   1.000
_cell.length_b   1.000
_cell.length_c   1.000
_cell.angle_alpha   90.00
_cell.angle_beta   90.00
_cell.angle_gamma   90.00
#
_symmetry.space_group_name_H-M   'P 1'
#
loop_
_entity.id
_entity.type
_entity.pdbx_description
1 polymer ?
#
loop_
_entity_poly.entity_id
_entity_poly.type
_entity_poly.pdbx_seq_one_letter_code
_entity_poly.pdbx_strand_id
1 'polypeptide(L)'
;MSLWEENWIPRAKMRFPKSRTRTPVDRTRVSLRFIGVLFYVTGSVALMGHSWRSTFVVPLLWVWGEWLISMFMMIHGTFTRLSKGTWASALLGQTAALLSLWSGSPRLAWFSFDIFSLVGLLTLQYRNRRRSASIAVSLLAAMSPVAGMLIGHHAMHLGDQIVMIVIPSLWAQAHIQHLYLFWHSQYCQKVRMSFPLQEEKLKSRGLIWSVLTALLSLVPYYLGPPKGSYLAGSLLMSIGYLGATGLGIISSSSRRPSRLTWRQYISEAYLVGIVTLFVSQYG
;
A
#
# COMPACT_ATOMS: atom_id res chain seq x y z
N MET A 1 10.30 2.07 33.91
CA MET A 1 9.45 3.00 33.13
C MET A 1 10.37 3.97 32.38
N SER A 2 10.42 3.87 31.05
CA SER A 2 11.49 4.42 30.22
C SER A 2 11.25 5.87 29.77
N LEU A 3 12.14 6.76 30.19
CA LEU A 3 12.28 8.17 29.77
C LEU A 3 12.77 8.34 28.31
N TRP A 4 12.42 7.44 27.39
CA TRP A 4 12.96 7.40 26.02
C TRP A 4 11.95 7.71 24.90
N GLU A 5 10.67 7.91 25.22
CA GLU A 5 9.63 8.08 24.19
C GLU A 5 9.23 9.52 23.86
N GLU A 6 9.76 10.53 24.53
CA GLU A 6 9.43 11.93 24.28
C GLU A 6 10.61 12.71 23.70
N ASN A 7 10.39 13.42 22.59
CA ASN A 7 11.27 14.44 21.97
C ASN A 7 12.27 14.03 20.87
N TRP A 8 11.85 13.28 19.84
CA TRP A 8 12.73 12.97 18.69
C TRP A 8 12.56 13.88 17.46
N ILE A 9 11.91 15.03 17.60
CA ILE A 9 12.09 16.17 16.70
C ILE A 9 12.34 17.36 17.62
N PRO A 10 13.53 17.98 17.62
CA PRO A 10 13.71 19.22 18.36
C PRO A 10 12.67 20.20 17.82
N ARG A 11 11.80 20.71 18.71
CA ARG A 11 10.92 21.85 18.44
C ARG A 11 11.79 23.11 18.32
N ALA A 12 12.73 23.12 17.39
CA ALA A 12 13.33 24.35 16.95
C ALA A 12 12.19 25.16 16.31
N LYS A 13 11.83 26.29 16.93
CA LYS A 13 11.00 27.34 16.31
C LYS A 13 11.75 27.87 15.09
N MET A 14 11.76 27.12 13.99
CA MET A 14 12.35 27.55 12.74
C MET A 14 11.34 28.44 12.05
N ARG A 15 11.61 29.74 12.03
CA ARG A 15 11.01 30.65 11.05
C ARG A 15 11.46 30.17 9.67
N PHE A 16 10.60 29.43 8.99
CA PHE A 16 10.80 29.13 7.58
C PHE A 16 10.75 30.46 6.80
N PRO A 17 11.75 30.78 5.97
CA PRO A 17 11.58 31.86 5.00
C PRO A 17 10.37 31.51 4.13
N LYS A 18 9.43 32.47 4.00
CA LYS A 18 8.28 32.39 3.09
C LYS A 18 8.76 32.35 1.63
N SER A 19 9.42 31.28 1.24
CA SER A 19 9.58 30.95 -0.18
C SER A 19 8.35 30.17 -0.60
N ARG A 20 7.69 30.67 -1.65
CA ARG A 20 6.51 30.09 -2.31
C ARG A 20 6.88 28.81 -3.08
N THR A 21 7.78 27.99 -2.53
CA THR A 21 8.20 26.72 -3.11
C THR A 21 7.30 25.64 -2.58
N ARG A 22 6.53 25.02 -3.50
CA ARG A 22 5.82 23.76 -3.32
C ARG A 22 6.55 22.88 -2.30
N THR A 23 5.89 22.64 -1.18
CA THR A 23 6.45 21.79 -0.14
C THR A 23 6.88 20.45 -0.76
N PRO A 24 8.00 19.84 -0.34
CA PRO A 24 8.39 18.50 -0.81
C PRO A 24 7.32 17.43 -0.52
N VAL A 25 6.30 17.80 0.26
CA VAL A 25 5.06 17.07 0.53
C VAL A 25 4.19 16.91 -0.73
N ASP A 26 4.23 17.80 -1.73
CA ASP A 26 3.48 17.60 -2.99
C ASP A 26 3.96 16.37 -3.80
N ARG A 27 5.12 15.79 -3.43
CA ARG A 27 5.69 14.58 -4.01
C ARG A 27 5.44 13.33 -3.15
N THR A 28 4.63 13.40 -2.09
CA THR A 28 4.29 12.25 -1.23
C THR A 28 3.20 11.37 -1.82
N ARG A 29 3.14 11.26 -3.15
CA ARG A 29 2.11 10.48 -3.82
C ARG A 29 2.42 8.99 -3.65
N VAL A 30 1.94 8.41 -2.55
CA VAL A 30 1.13 7.20 -2.72
C VAL A 30 0.05 7.63 -3.70
N SER A 31 0.24 7.24 -4.95
CA SER A 31 -0.37 7.93 -6.07
C SER A 31 -1.74 7.33 -6.38
N LEU A 32 -2.52 7.98 -7.25
CA LEU A 32 -3.66 7.32 -7.89
C LEU A 32 -3.29 5.94 -8.47
N ARG A 33 -2.00 5.68 -8.75
CA ARG A 33 -1.51 4.35 -9.16
C ARG A 33 -1.52 3.34 -8.04
N PHE A 34 -1.21 3.73 -6.80
CA PHE A 34 -1.33 2.83 -5.66
C PHE A 34 -2.78 2.38 -5.46
N ILE A 35 -3.71 3.34 -5.56
CA ILE A 35 -5.16 3.06 -5.56
C ILE A 35 -5.51 2.16 -6.76
N GLY A 36 -4.98 2.47 -7.94
CA GLY A 36 -5.17 1.66 -9.15
C GLY A 36 -4.64 0.23 -9.02
N VAL A 37 -3.52 0.01 -8.33
CA VAL A 37 -2.98 -1.32 -8.04
C VAL A 37 -3.89 -2.07 -7.07
N LEU A 38 -4.36 -1.43 -5.99
CA LEU A 38 -5.33 -2.06 -5.09
C LEU A 38 -6.64 -2.39 -5.81
N PHE A 39 -7.11 -1.50 -6.68
CA PHE A 39 -8.29 -1.76 -7.50
C PHE A 39 -8.06 -2.92 -8.47
N TYR A 40 -6.88 -2.98 -9.12
CA TYR A 40 -6.50 -4.09 -9.99
C TYR A 40 -6.46 -5.42 -9.24
N VAL A 41 -5.85 -5.46 -8.06
CA VAL A 41 -5.79 -6.66 -7.23
C VAL A 41 -7.20 -7.09 -6.82
N THR A 42 -8.03 -6.17 -6.30
CA THR A 42 -9.42 -6.46 -5.95
C THR A 42 -10.21 -7.00 -7.15
N GLY A 43 -10.14 -6.31 -8.30
CA GLY A 43 -10.84 -6.70 -9.51
C GLY A 43 -10.39 -8.05 -10.05
N SER A 44 -9.08 -8.30 -10.09
CA SER A 44 -8.52 -9.57 -10.57
C SER A 44 -8.96 -10.75 -9.70
N VAL A 45 -9.01 -10.55 -8.38
CA VAL A 45 -9.51 -11.57 -7.45
C VAL A 45 -11.02 -11.75 -7.57
N ALA A 46 -11.79 -10.66 -7.70
CA ALA A 46 -13.24 -10.75 -7.89
C ALA A 46 -13.62 -11.50 -9.17
N LEU A 47 -12.81 -11.37 -10.21
CA LEU A 47 -13.05 -11.96 -11.54
C LEU A 47 -12.39 -13.32 -11.73
N MET A 48 -11.74 -13.85 -10.71
CA MET A 48 -11.11 -15.17 -10.78
C MET A 48 -12.17 -16.25 -11.11
N GLY A 49 -11.96 -17.06 -12.15
CA GLY A 49 -12.87 -18.17 -12.48
C GLY A 49 -14.27 -17.83 -13.04
N HIS A 50 -14.59 -16.57 -13.34
CA HIS A 50 -15.91 -16.18 -13.92
C HIS A 50 -15.86 -15.02 -14.95
N SER A 51 -16.85 -14.99 -15.86
CA SER A 51 -16.99 -13.96 -16.90
C SER A 51 -17.51 -12.62 -16.35
N TRP A 52 -17.04 -11.51 -16.91
CA TRP A 52 -17.38 -10.10 -16.56
C TRP A 52 -18.88 -9.73 -16.61
N ARG A 53 -19.78 -10.65 -16.97
CA ARG A 53 -21.20 -10.39 -17.24
C ARG A 53 -22.11 -10.33 -16.00
N SER A 54 -21.58 -10.55 -14.80
CA SER A 54 -22.38 -10.34 -13.57
C SER A 54 -22.67 -8.85 -13.42
N THR A 55 -23.94 -8.48 -13.58
CA THR A 55 -24.45 -7.11 -13.44
C THR A 55 -24.19 -6.48 -12.07
N PHE A 56 -23.77 -7.27 -11.08
CA PHE A 56 -23.49 -6.85 -9.71
C PHE A 56 -22.02 -6.52 -9.45
N VAL A 57 -21.07 -7.11 -10.20
CA VAL A 57 -19.63 -6.97 -9.92
C VAL A 57 -19.12 -5.56 -10.23
N VAL A 58 -19.57 -4.96 -11.33
CA VAL A 58 -19.13 -3.61 -11.74
C VAL A 58 -19.58 -2.53 -10.74
N PRO A 59 -20.86 -2.48 -10.30
CA PRO A 59 -21.27 -1.57 -9.23
C PRO A 59 -20.52 -1.79 -7.92
N LEU A 60 -20.28 -3.04 -7.52
CA LEU A 60 -19.54 -3.37 -6.30
C LEU A 60 -18.08 -2.91 -6.36
N LEU A 61 -17.40 -3.10 -7.50
CA LEU A 61 -16.05 -2.59 -7.71
C LEU A 61 -16.01 -1.07 -7.72
N TRP A 62 -16.98 -0.40 -8.37
CA TRP A 62 -17.07 1.05 -8.37
C TRP A 62 -17.15 1.60 -6.95
N VAL A 63 -18.08 1.07 -6.15
CA VAL A 63 -18.27 1.44 -4.75
C VAL A 63 -17.02 1.18 -3.92
N TRP A 64 -16.32 0.07 -4.15
CA TRP A 64 -15.03 -0.20 -3.54
C TRP A 64 -13.95 0.81 -3.92
N GLY A 65 -13.94 1.29 -5.17
CA GLY A 65 -13.06 2.36 -5.64
C GLY A 65 -13.28 3.67 -4.88
N GLU A 66 -14.54 4.08 -4.70
CA GLU A 66 -14.88 5.27 -3.92
C GLU A 66 -14.44 5.14 -2.45
N TRP A 67 -14.61 3.96 -1.87
CA TRP A 67 -14.14 3.62 -0.53
C TRP A 67 -12.61 3.75 -0.41
N LEU A 68 -11.85 3.15 -1.33
CA LEU A 68 -10.39 3.23 -1.36
C LEU A 68 -9.88 4.67 -1.49
N ILE A 69 -10.53 5.48 -2.33
CA ILE A 69 -10.18 6.90 -2.49
C ILE A 69 -10.44 7.66 -1.18
N SER A 70 -11.57 7.40 -0.53
CA SER A 70 -11.95 8.04 0.74
C SER A 70 -10.97 7.71 1.87
N MET A 71 -10.60 6.43 2.00
CA MET A 71 -9.54 5.94 2.88
C MET A 71 -8.21 6.64 2.66
N PHE A 72 -7.84 6.72 1.38
CA PHE A 72 -6.59 7.29 0.98
C PHE A 72 -6.54 8.79 1.32
N MET A 73 -7.63 9.51 1.05
CA MET A 73 -7.77 10.91 1.45
C MET A 73 -7.65 11.07 2.97
N MET A 74 -8.27 10.20 3.77
CA MET A 74 -8.15 10.24 5.23
C MET A 74 -6.70 10.06 5.69
N ILE A 75 -6.00 9.04 5.20
CA ILE A 75 -4.57 8.82 5.49
C ILE A 75 -3.76 10.05 5.06
N HIS A 76 -3.99 10.57 3.87
CA HIS A 76 -3.30 11.74 3.34
C HIS A 76 -3.55 12.99 4.19
N GLY A 77 -4.77 13.17 4.69
CA GLY A 77 -5.16 14.27 5.58
C GLY A 77 -4.56 14.23 6.97
N THR A 78 -3.93 13.13 7.35
CA THR A 78 -3.17 13.06 8.60
C THR A 78 -1.76 13.61 8.47
N PHE A 79 -1.19 13.61 7.24
CA PHE A 79 0.13 14.18 6.95
C PHE A 79 0.08 15.58 6.34
N THR A 80 -1.06 15.93 5.75
CA THR A 80 -1.28 17.21 5.08
C THR A 80 -2.52 17.88 5.66
N ARG A 81 -2.53 19.21 5.77
CA ARG A 81 -3.76 19.91 6.11
C ARG A 81 -4.69 19.85 4.90
N LEU A 82 -5.58 18.86 4.87
CA LEU A 82 -6.68 18.82 3.92
C LEU A 82 -7.68 19.95 4.21
N SER A 83 -8.27 20.49 3.15
CA SER A 83 -9.36 21.45 3.27
C SER A 83 -10.59 20.79 3.92
N LYS A 84 -11.46 21.58 4.55
CA LYS A 84 -12.74 21.08 5.09
C LYS A 84 -13.58 20.38 4.01
N GLY A 85 -13.53 20.88 2.77
CA GLY A 85 -14.22 20.27 1.63
C GLY A 85 -13.69 18.88 1.27
N THR A 86 -12.38 18.64 1.37
CA THR A 86 -11.79 17.33 1.06
C THR A 86 -12.06 16.28 2.15
N TRP A 87 -12.17 16.72 3.40
CA TRP A 87 -12.65 15.85 4.48
C TRP A 87 -14.12 15.50 4.29
N ALA A 88 -14.95 16.47 3.92
CA ALA A 88 -16.35 16.24 3.61
C ALA A 88 -16.52 15.27 2.42
N SER A 89 -15.73 15.40 1.35
CA SER A 89 -15.79 14.46 0.22
C SER A 89 -15.37 13.03 0.60
N ALA A 90 -14.37 12.87 1.46
CA ALA A 90 -13.97 11.55 1.95
C ALA A 90 -15.06 10.89 2.83
N LEU A 91 -15.72 11.67 3.69
CA LEU A 91 -16.84 11.17 4.50
C LEU A 91 -18.06 10.87 3.64
N LEU A 92 -18.38 11.72 2.66
CA LEU A 92 -19.49 11.49 1.74
C LEU A 92 -19.26 10.26 0.85
N GLY A 93 -18.04 10.08 0.32
CA GLY A 93 -17.67 8.88 -0.44
C GLY A 93 -17.80 7.61 0.40
N GLN A 94 -17.41 7.65 1.68
CA GLN A 94 -17.61 6.52 2.59
C GLN A 94 -19.09 6.23 2.84
N THR A 95 -19.89 7.26 3.10
CA THR A 95 -21.33 7.10 3.36
C THR A 95 -22.07 6.60 2.13
N ALA A 96 -21.75 7.12 0.94
CA ALA A 96 -22.28 6.62 -0.33
C ALA A 96 -21.92 5.15 -0.52
N ALA A 97 -20.65 4.79 -0.31
CA ALA A 97 -20.23 3.40 -0.40
C ALA A 97 -20.95 2.48 0.58
N LEU A 98 -21.17 2.93 1.82
CA LEU A 98 -21.89 2.16 2.83
C LEU A 98 -23.35 1.89 2.43
N LEU A 99 -24.05 2.94 2.01
CA LEU A 99 -25.45 2.86 1.62
C LEU A 99 -25.63 1.97 0.37
N SER A 100 -24.72 2.08 -0.60
CA SER A 100 -24.72 1.25 -1.80
C SER A 100 -24.37 -0.21 -1.52
N LEU A 101 -23.43 -0.50 -0.61
CA LEU A 101 -23.10 -1.86 -0.21
C LEU A 101 -24.18 -2.51 0.66
N TRP A 102 -24.91 -1.72 1.46
CA TRP A 102 -25.89 -2.25 2.42
C TRP A 102 -27.03 -3.03 1.74
N SER A 103 -27.48 -2.59 0.57
CA SER A 103 -28.55 -3.24 -0.17
C SER A 103 -28.10 -4.50 -0.92
N GLY A 104 -26.84 -4.55 -1.38
CA GLY A 104 -26.30 -5.67 -2.15
C GLY A 104 -25.58 -6.73 -1.29
N SER A 105 -24.78 -6.30 -0.32
CA SER A 105 -24.01 -7.18 0.57
C SER A 105 -23.78 -6.51 1.93
N PRO A 106 -24.70 -6.68 2.90
CA PRO A 106 -24.59 -6.09 4.23
C PRO A 106 -23.28 -6.46 4.95
N ARG A 107 -22.76 -7.67 4.70
CA ARG A 107 -21.47 -8.11 5.25
C ARG A 107 -20.31 -7.27 4.73
N LEU A 108 -20.33 -6.93 3.43
CA LEU A 108 -19.31 -6.08 2.81
C LEU A 108 -19.44 -4.63 3.26
N ALA A 109 -20.67 -4.16 3.51
CA ALA A 109 -20.94 -2.85 4.09
C ALA A 109 -20.37 -2.72 5.52
N TRP A 110 -20.62 -3.71 6.38
CA TRP A 110 -20.04 -3.75 7.74
C TRP A 110 -18.52 -3.84 7.72
N PHE A 111 -17.97 -4.72 6.89
CA PHE A 111 -16.52 -4.86 6.72
C PHE A 111 -15.87 -3.53 6.26
N SER A 112 -16.49 -2.86 5.29
CA SER A 112 -16.09 -1.54 4.81
C SER A 112 -16.12 -0.47 5.90
N PHE A 113 -17.16 -0.48 6.74
CA PHE A 113 -17.29 0.42 7.89
C PHE A 113 -16.21 0.17 8.94
N ASP A 114 -16.01 -1.08 9.35
CA ASP A 114 -15.08 -1.46 10.41
C ASP A 114 -13.64 -1.10 10.04
N ILE A 115 -13.25 -1.35 8.79
CA ILE A 115 -11.93 -0.94 8.29
C ILE A 115 -11.82 0.58 8.25
N PHE A 116 -12.89 1.31 7.92
CA PHE A 116 -12.88 2.78 7.95
C PHE A 116 -12.71 3.36 9.33
N SER A 117 -13.45 2.84 10.29
CA SER A 117 -13.26 3.19 11.68
C SER A 117 -11.85 2.82 12.16
N LEU A 118 -11.32 1.65 11.80
CA LEU A 118 -9.99 1.21 12.22
C LEU A 118 -8.86 2.07 11.61
N VAL A 119 -8.91 2.33 10.30
CA VAL A 119 -7.94 3.23 9.63
C VAL A 119 -8.09 4.65 10.17
N GLY A 120 -9.31 5.11 10.42
CA GLY A 120 -9.59 6.39 11.05
C GLY A 120 -8.97 6.49 12.45
N LEU A 121 -9.20 5.50 13.31
CA LEU A 121 -8.61 5.43 14.65
C LEU A 121 -7.09 5.43 14.60
N LEU A 122 -6.48 4.56 13.79
CA LEU A 122 -5.04 4.46 13.64
C LEU A 122 -4.40 5.75 13.11
N THR A 123 -5.08 6.47 12.22
CA THR A 123 -4.50 7.65 11.56
C THR A 123 -4.80 8.95 12.32
N LEU A 124 -6.02 9.11 12.86
CA LEU A 124 -6.46 10.31 13.57
C LEU A 124 -5.92 10.39 15.01
N GLN A 125 -5.91 9.27 15.76
CA GLN A 125 -5.40 9.26 17.14
C GLN A 125 -3.89 9.55 17.19
N TYR A 126 -3.18 9.17 16.12
CA TYR A 126 -1.74 9.35 16.01
C TYR A 126 -1.37 10.36 14.93
N ARG A 127 -2.09 11.49 14.89
CA ARG A 127 -1.82 12.62 13.98
C ARG A 127 -0.32 12.96 13.98
N ASN A 128 0.31 12.91 12.81
CA ASN A 128 1.76 13.06 12.55
C ASN A 128 2.68 11.84 12.82
N ARG A 129 2.19 10.68 13.28
CA ARG A 129 3.05 9.49 13.43
C ARG A 129 3.06 8.65 12.15
N ARG A 130 4.19 8.68 11.44
CA ARG A 130 4.42 7.91 10.21
C ARG A 130 4.22 6.39 10.36
N ARG A 131 4.41 5.85 11.58
CA ARG A 131 4.23 4.41 11.87
C ARG A 131 2.78 3.95 11.72
N SER A 132 1.82 4.75 12.18
CA SER A 132 0.40 4.34 12.14
C SER A 132 -0.16 4.36 10.72
N ALA A 133 0.29 5.29 9.87
CA ALA A 133 -0.06 5.26 8.46
C ALA A 133 0.59 4.10 7.69
N SER A 134 1.81 3.71 8.06
CA SER A 134 2.43 2.50 7.48
C SER A 134 1.56 1.27 7.72
N ILE A 135 1.03 1.15 8.94
CA ILE A 135 0.11 0.09 9.34
C ILE A 135 -1.22 0.21 8.60
N ALA A 136 -1.80 1.41 8.55
CA ALA A 136 -3.05 1.66 7.85
C ALA A 136 -2.97 1.34 6.35
N VAL A 137 -1.90 1.74 5.65
CA VAL A 137 -1.70 1.44 4.24
C VAL A 137 -1.43 -0.06 4.02
N SER A 138 -0.70 -0.72 4.91
CA SER A 138 -0.49 -2.17 4.85
C SER A 138 -1.79 -2.95 5.06
N LEU A 139 -2.65 -2.45 5.95
CA LEU A 139 -3.99 -2.98 6.17
C LEU A 139 -4.85 -2.79 4.92
N LEU A 140 -4.89 -1.59 4.33
CA LEU A 140 -5.61 -1.35 3.07
C LEU A 140 -5.17 -2.31 1.95
N ALA A 141 -3.87 -2.57 1.85
CA ALA A 141 -3.36 -3.52 0.87
C ALA A 141 -3.81 -4.96 1.15
N ALA A 142 -3.84 -5.38 2.42
CA ALA A 142 -4.38 -6.68 2.82
C ALA A 142 -5.88 -6.83 2.50
N MET A 143 -6.64 -5.74 2.63
CA MET A 143 -8.10 -5.79 2.48
C MET A 143 -8.55 -5.79 1.01
N SER A 144 -7.72 -5.28 0.09
CA SER A 144 -7.97 -5.34 -1.36
C SER A 144 -8.32 -6.75 -1.90
N PRO A 145 -7.52 -7.80 -1.65
CA PRO A 145 -7.83 -9.16 -2.07
C PRO A 145 -9.03 -9.75 -1.30
N VAL A 146 -9.20 -9.44 -0.01
CA VAL A 146 -10.38 -9.87 0.77
C VAL A 146 -11.67 -9.33 0.19
N ALA A 147 -11.69 -8.05 -0.15
CA ALA A 147 -12.81 -7.44 -0.86
C ALA A 147 -13.05 -8.11 -2.20
N GLY A 148 -12.01 -8.46 -2.95
CA GLY A 148 -12.13 -9.20 -4.19
C GLY A 148 -12.85 -10.54 -4.00
N MET A 149 -12.45 -11.31 -2.98
CA MET A 149 -13.11 -12.59 -2.65
C MET A 149 -14.57 -12.41 -2.24
N LEU A 150 -14.87 -11.38 -1.44
CA LEU A 150 -16.23 -11.08 -1.00
C LEU A 150 -17.13 -10.61 -2.16
N ILE A 151 -16.58 -9.84 -3.12
CA ILE A 151 -17.30 -9.39 -4.32
C ILE A 151 -17.53 -10.55 -5.29
N GLY A 152 -16.51 -11.38 -5.51
CA GLY A 152 -16.56 -12.53 -6.42
C GLY A 152 -17.24 -13.76 -5.83
N HIS A 153 -17.61 -13.75 -4.55
CA HIS A 153 -18.12 -14.90 -3.80
C HIS A 153 -17.20 -16.14 -3.87
N HIS A 154 -15.88 -15.92 -3.94
CA HIS A 154 -14.91 -17.00 -4.11
C HIS A 154 -14.58 -17.70 -2.80
N ALA A 155 -14.76 -19.02 -2.79
CA ALA A 155 -14.28 -19.88 -1.72
C ALA A 155 -12.85 -20.36 -2.05
N MET A 156 -11.85 -19.63 -1.57
CA MET A 156 -10.45 -20.07 -1.63
C MET A 156 -10.10 -20.94 -0.41
N HIS A 157 -9.13 -21.84 -0.56
CA HIS A 157 -8.53 -22.51 0.60
C HIS A 157 -7.89 -21.49 1.53
N LEU A 158 -7.90 -21.76 2.84
CA LEU A 158 -7.36 -20.84 3.85
C LEU A 158 -5.90 -20.42 3.56
N GLY A 159 -5.07 -21.34 3.05
CA GLY A 159 -3.69 -21.06 2.65
C GLY A 159 -3.59 -19.99 1.56
N ASP A 160 -4.43 -20.09 0.53
CA ASP A 160 -4.50 -19.15 -0.59
C ASP A 160 -4.97 -17.76 -0.13
N GLN A 161 -5.97 -17.73 0.77
CA GLN A 161 -6.46 -16.48 1.36
C GLN A 161 -5.37 -15.76 2.15
N ILE A 162 -4.64 -16.51 2.99
CA ILE A 162 -3.55 -15.95 3.81
C ILE A 162 -2.47 -15.37 2.91
N VAL A 163 -2.07 -16.11 1.86
CA VAL A 163 -1.03 -15.62 0.95
C VAL A 163 -1.49 -14.37 0.21
N MET A 164 -2.73 -14.36 -0.28
CA MET A 164 -3.30 -13.22 -0.99
C MET A 164 -3.43 -11.99 -0.10
N ILE A 165 -3.57 -12.13 1.22
CA ILE A 165 -3.58 -11.01 2.17
C ILE A 165 -2.14 -10.55 2.50
N VAL A 166 -1.25 -11.50 2.75
CA VAL A 166 0.10 -11.22 3.25
C VAL A 166 0.98 -10.56 2.19
N ILE A 167 0.95 -11.03 0.93
CA ILE A 167 1.82 -10.47 -0.13
C ILE A 167 1.54 -8.97 -0.37
N PRO A 168 0.30 -8.51 -0.59
CA PRO A 168 0.00 -7.09 -0.72
C PRO A 168 0.35 -6.26 0.52
N SER A 169 0.14 -6.79 1.74
CA SER A 169 0.53 -6.08 2.97
C SER A 169 2.03 -5.84 3.06
N LEU A 170 2.83 -6.86 2.77
CA LEU A 170 4.29 -6.76 2.80
C LEU A 170 4.82 -5.86 1.70
N TRP A 171 4.22 -5.95 0.51
CA TRP A 171 4.50 -5.02 -0.59
C TRP A 171 4.25 -3.57 -0.18
N ALA A 172 3.10 -3.28 0.42
CA ALA A 172 2.75 -1.94 0.87
C ALA A 172 3.74 -1.43 1.93
N GLN A 173 4.12 -2.31 2.86
CA GLN A 173 5.12 -2.00 3.88
C GLN A 173 6.51 -1.70 3.27
N ALA A 174 6.96 -2.51 2.30
CA ALA A 174 8.21 -2.28 1.58
C ALA A 174 8.17 -0.97 0.78
N HIS A 175 7.06 -0.71 0.07
CA HIS A 175 6.83 0.51 -0.70
C HIS A 175 6.94 1.77 0.18
N ILE A 176 6.31 1.76 1.36
CA ILE A 176 6.34 2.87 2.31
C ILE A 176 7.75 3.09 2.86
N GLN A 177 8.50 2.02 3.14
CA GLN A 177 9.87 2.14 3.63
C GLN A 177 10.81 2.73 2.58
N HIS A 178 10.64 2.36 1.30
CA HIS A 178 11.37 2.99 0.21
C HIS A 178 11.06 4.48 0.06
N LEU A 179 9.77 4.85 0.14
CA LEU A 179 9.35 6.26 0.15
C LEU A 179 9.95 7.02 1.32
N TYR A 180 9.93 6.42 2.51
CA TYR A 180 10.50 7.02 3.73
C TYR A 180 12.00 7.25 3.58
N LEU A 181 12.74 6.25 3.10
CA LEU A 181 14.18 6.33 2.88
C LEU A 181 14.52 7.47 1.90
N PHE A 182 13.74 7.60 0.84
CA PHE A 182 13.88 8.70 -0.11
C PHE A 182 13.66 10.07 0.54
N TRP A 183 12.56 10.27 1.28
CA TRP A 183 12.31 11.56 1.94
C TRP A 183 13.36 11.90 2.99
N HIS A 184 13.79 10.89 3.74
CA HIS A 184 14.85 11.05 4.73
C HIS A 184 16.15 11.52 4.05
N SER A 185 16.53 10.89 2.93
CA SER A 185 17.70 11.29 2.15
C SER A 185 17.62 12.73 1.62
N GLN A 186 16.44 13.16 1.15
CA GLN A 186 16.18 14.52 0.67
C GLN A 186 16.25 15.56 1.80
N TYR A 187 15.74 15.23 2.97
CA TYR A 187 15.81 16.08 4.15
C TYR A 187 17.27 16.28 4.58
N CYS A 188 18.03 15.20 4.72
CA CYS A 188 19.44 15.27 5.09
C CYS A 188 20.27 16.10 4.09
N GLN A 189 19.98 16.01 2.78
CA GLN A 189 20.60 16.87 1.77
C GLN A 189 20.35 18.36 2.02
N LYS A 190 19.10 18.73 2.37
CA LYS A 190 18.75 20.13 2.62
C LYS A 190 19.39 20.70 3.88
N VAL A 191 19.55 19.88 4.91
CA VAL A 191 20.09 20.32 6.22
C VAL A 191 21.61 20.12 6.31
N ARG A 192 22.26 19.61 5.25
CA ARG A 192 23.72 19.31 5.19
C ARG A 192 24.21 18.45 6.38
N MET A 193 23.34 17.61 6.93
CA MET A 193 23.66 16.68 8.01
C MET A 193 23.97 15.31 7.42
N SER A 194 25.05 14.68 7.86
CA SER A 194 25.35 13.27 7.55
C SER A 194 25.06 12.42 8.78
N PHE A 195 24.26 11.36 8.62
CA PHE A 195 24.04 10.36 9.67
C PHE A 195 23.94 8.96 9.02
N PRO A 196 25.09 8.28 8.78
CA PRO A 196 25.14 7.04 8.02
C PRO A 196 24.35 5.89 8.67
N LEU A 197 24.39 5.78 10.00
CA LEU A 197 23.81 4.67 10.77
C LEU A 197 22.28 4.53 10.63
N GLN A 198 21.54 5.64 10.57
CA GLN A 198 20.08 5.60 10.50
C GLN A 198 19.60 5.34 9.08
N GLU A 199 20.33 5.83 8.08
CA GLU A 199 20.11 5.50 6.68
C GLU A 199 20.36 4.00 6.43
N GLU A 200 21.44 3.43 6.96
CA GLU A 200 21.74 2.00 6.85
C GLU A 200 20.69 1.12 7.52
N LYS A 201 20.20 1.48 8.70
CA LYS A 201 19.08 0.77 9.36
C LYS A 201 17.79 0.78 8.54
N LEU A 202 17.51 1.85 7.81
CA LEU A 202 16.34 1.95 6.93
C LEU A 202 16.55 1.15 5.64
N LYS A 203 17.76 1.17 5.08
CA LYS A 203 18.15 0.36 3.91
C LYS A 203 18.00 -1.13 4.22
N SER A 204 18.53 -1.59 5.36
CA SER A 204 18.47 -2.99 5.76
C SER A 204 17.04 -3.43 6.00
N ARG A 205 16.22 -2.63 6.70
CA ARG A 205 14.79 -2.90 6.88
C ARG A 205 14.08 -3.03 5.55
N GLY A 206 14.23 -2.05 4.65
CA GLY A 206 13.61 -2.10 3.33
C GLY A 206 13.99 -3.37 2.56
N LEU A 207 15.26 -3.75 2.59
CA LEU A 207 15.75 -4.97 1.96
C LEU A 207 15.14 -6.24 2.57
N ILE A 208 15.06 -6.33 3.90
CA ILE A 208 14.43 -7.46 4.61
C ILE A 208 12.97 -7.61 4.17
N TRP A 209 12.18 -6.53 4.14
CA TRP A 209 10.79 -6.60 3.71
C TRP A 209 10.66 -6.98 2.22
N SER A 210 11.53 -6.49 1.35
CA SER A 210 11.57 -6.90 -0.05
C SER A 210 11.87 -8.39 -0.21
N VAL A 211 12.85 -8.93 0.55
CA VAL A 211 13.19 -10.36 0.54
C VAL A 211 12.03 -11.20 1.08
N LEU A 212 11.41 -10.80 2.19
CA LEU A 212 10.24 -11.49 2.72
C LEU A 212 9.08 -11.51 1.72
N THR A 213 8.84 -10.39 1.03
CA THR A 213 7.79 -10.28 -0.01
C THR A 213 8.09 -11.21 -1.19
N ALA A 214 9.36 -11.36 -1.57
CA ALA A 214 9.81 -12.27 -2.63
C ALA A 214 9.74 -13.75 -2.22
N LEU A 215 10.06 -14.10 -0.98
CA LEU A 215 9.96 -15.47 -0.50
C LEU A 215 8.49 -15.91 -0.35
N LEU A 216 7.64 -15.02 0.15
CA LEU A 216 6.23 -15.33 0.37
C LEU A 216 5.43 -15.45 -0.93
N SER A 217 5.91 -14.89 -2.04
CA SER A 217 5.32 -15.15 -3.37
C SER A 217 5.55 -16.56 -3.89
N LEU A 218 6.49 -17.31 -3.31
CA LEU A 218 6.71 -18.72 -3.64
C LEU A 218 5.81 -19.66 -2.85
N VAL A 219 5.23 -19.21 -1.73
CA VAL A 219 4.42 -20.03 -0.83
C VAL A 219 3.21 -20.70 -1.52
N PRO A 220 2.49 -20.04 -2.45
CA PRO A 220 1.42 -20.71 -3.20
C PRO A 220 1.87 -22.00 -3.88
N TYR A 221 3.13 -22.07 -4.32
CA TYR A 221 3.72 -23.28 -4.90
C TYR A 221 3.80 -24.46 -3.94
N TYR A 222 4.00 -24.20 -2.66
CA TYR A 222 4.18 -25.23 -1.66
C TYR A 222 2.89 -25.60 -0.93
N LEU A 223 1.84 -24.75 -0.98
CA LEU A 223 0.57 -24.95 -0.24
C LEU A 223 -0.58 -25.53 -1.07
N GLY A 224 -0.46 -25.58 -2.39
CA GLY A 224 -1.53 -26.04 -3.28
C GLY A 224 -0.96 -26.55 -4.61
N PRO A 225 -1.77 -26.73 -5.66
CA PRO A 225 -1.30 -27.30 -6.92
C PRO A 225 -1.07 -26.21 -7.99
N PRO A 226 -0.23 -25.17 -7.80
CA PRO A 226 0.06 -24.30 -8.92
C PRO A 226 1.03 -25.01 -9.87
N LYS A 227 0.79 -24.76 -11.14
CA LYS A 227 1.53 -25.34 -12.24
C LYS A 227 2.99 -24.89 -12.15
N GLY A 228 3.93 -25.70 -12.65
CA GLY A 228 5.37 -25.32 -12.68
C GLY A 228 5.64 -23.97 -13.35
N SER A 229 4.72 -23.49 -14.20
CA SER A 229 4.75 -22.15 -14.78
C SER A 229 4.62 -21.02 -13.75
N TYR A 230 3.87 -21.21 -12.66
CA TYR A 230 3.80 -20.25 -11.56
C TYR A 230 5.13 -20.11 -10.84
N LEU A 231 5.80 -21.24 -10.55
CA LEU A 231 7.10 -21.23 -9.89
C LEU A 231 8.14 -20.48 -10.75
N ALA A 232 8.22 -20.81 -12.04
CA ALA A 232 9.14 -20.14 -12.95
C ALA A 232 8.84 -18.62 -13.05
N GLY A 233 7.57 -18.24 -13.20
CA GLY A 233 7.15 -16.84 -13.30
C GLY A 233 7.41 -16.05 -12.01
N SER A 234 7.06 -16.62 -10.86
CA SER A 234 7.25 -16.00 -9.54
C SER A 234 8.74 -15.85 -9.19
N LEU A 235 9.58 -16.83 -9.52
CA LEU A 235 11.03 -16.74 -9.36
C LEU A 235 11.63 -15.63 -10.24
N LEU A 236 11.28 -15.58 -11.53
CA LEU A 236 11.77 -14.54 -12.44
C LEU A 236 11.37 -13.14 -11.98
N MET A 237 10.10 -12.96 -11.60
CA MET A 237 9.59 -11.70 -11.03
C MET A 237 10.33 -11.33 -9.75
N SER A 238 10.56 -12.30 -8.86
CA SER A 238 11.24 -12.08 -7.58
C SER A 238 12.71 -11.69 -7.76
N ILE A 239 13.43 -12.35 -8.68
CA ILE A 239 14.82 -12.01 -9.02
C ILE A 239 14.88 -10.60 -9.60
N GLY A 240 14.00 -10.26 -10.55
CA GLY A 240 13.93 -8.93 -11.15
C GLY A 240 13.61 -7.85 -10.12
N TYR A 241 12.63 -8.10 -9.24
CA TYR A 241 12.24 -7.19 -8.17
C TYR A 241 13.38 -6.97 -7.18
N LEU A 242 14.02 -8.03 -6.68
CA LEU A 242 15.13 -7.95 -5.72
C LEU A 242 16.37 -7.31 -6.33
N GLY A 243 16.70 -7.62 -7.59
CA GLY A 243 17.81 -6.99 -8.29
C GLY A 243 17.60 -5.48 -8.42
N ALA A 244 16.40 -5.06 -8.84
CA ALA A 244 16.07 -3.64 -8.99
C ALA A 244 15.95 -2.89 -7.66
N THR A 245 15.33 -3.49 -6.64
CA THR A 245 15.22 -2.88 -5.30
C THR A 245 16.57 -2.84 -4.59
N GLY A 246 17.37 -3.92 -4.66
CA GLY A 246 18.70 -4.02 -4.09
C GLY A 246 19.69 -3.01 -4.69
N LEU A 247 19.84 -2.99 -6.03
CA LEU A 247 20.64 -1.97 -6.73
C LEU A 247 20.16 -0.56 -6.40
N GLY A 248 18.85 -0.40 -6.21
CA GLY A 248 18.26 0.83 -5.76
C GLY A 248 18.71 1.23 -4.35
N ILE A 249 18.60 0.35 -3.37
CA ILE A 249 18.91 0.64 -1.97
C ILE A 249 20.39 0.98 -1.78
N ILE A 250 21.27 0.27 -2.49
CA ILE A 250 22.73 0.39 -2.35
C ILE A 250 23.27 1.66 -3.04
N SER A 251 22.69 2.07 -4.16
CA SER A 251 23.20 3.21 -4.93
C SER A 251 22.97 4.58 -4.25
N SER A 252 24.01 5.42 -4.21
CA SER A 252 23.96 6.84 -3.82
C SER A 252 23.00 7.68 -4.68
N SER A 253 22.62 7.16 -5.86
CA SER A 253 21.64 7.75 -6.78
C SER A 253 20.19 7.66 -6.29
N SER A 254 19.92 6.94 -5.19
CA SER A 254 18.61 6.86 -4.54
C SER A 254 18.03 8.23 -4.19
N ARG A 255 18.86 9.26 -4.15
CA ARG A 255 18.48 10.65 -3.89
C ARG A 255 17.79 11.32 -5.09
N ARG A 256 17.74 10.74 -6.29
CA ARG A 256 17.08 11.36 -7.47
C ARG A 256 15.59 11.01 -7.55
N PRO A 257 14.69 12.01 -7.75
CA PRO A 257 13.25 11.77 -7.80
C PRO A 257 12.81 10.88 -8.98
N SER A 258 13.48 10.93 -10.14
CA SER A 258 13.14 10.06 -11.28
C SER A 258 13.34 8.57 -10.99
N ARG A 259 14.35 8.22 -10.16
CA ARG A 259 14.61 6.84 -9.74
C ARG A 259 13.62 6.36 -8.68
N LEU A 260 13.00 7.25 -7.92
CA LEU A 260 11.89 6.89 -7.02
C LEU A 260 10.71 6.40 -7.84
N THR A 261 10.29 7.17 -8.86
CA THR A 261 9.18 6.81 -9.73
C THR A 261 9.43 5.45 -10.39
N TRP A 262 10.65 5.23 -10.90
CA TRP A 262 11.05 3.94 -11.47
C TRP A 262 10.92 2.78 -10.49
N ARG A 263 11.34 2.95 -9.23
CA ARG A 263 11.19 1.89 -8.20
C ARG A 263 9.74 1.64 -7.81
N GLN A 264 8.93 2.70 -7.75
CA GLN A 264 7.50 2.56 -7.53
C GLN A 264 6.90 1.70 -8.64
N TYR A 265 7.24 1.98 -9.91
CA TYR A 265 6.79 1.16 -11.04
C TYR A 265 7.21 -0.29 -10.92
N ILE A 266 8.47 -0.58 -10.59
CA ILE A 266 8.95 -1.96 -10.44
C ILE A 266 8.22 -2.67 -9.29
N SER A 267 8.03 -1.99 -8.16
CA SER A 267 7.31 -2.56 -7.02
C SER A 267 5.84 -2.82 -7.37
N GLU A 268 5.17 -1.87 -8.03
CA GLU A 268 3.78 -1.99 -8.49
C GLU A 268 3.65 -3.13 -9.52
N ALA A 269 4.53 -3.16 -10.52
CA ALA A 269 4.55 -4.20 -11.56
C ALA A 269 4.82 -5.59 -10.98
N TYR A 270 5.68 -5.71 -9.97
CA TYR A 270 5.92 -6.97 -9.27
C TYR A 270 4.64 -7.48 -8.59
N LEU A 271 3.95 -6.64 -7.81
CA LEU A 271 2.73 -7.05 -7.14
C LEU A 271 1.65 -7.44 -8.15
N VAL A 272 1.43 -6.60 -9.16
CA VAL A 272 0.50 -6.89 -10.26
C VAL A 272 0.84 -8.22 -10.90
N GLY A 273 2.10 -8.43 -11.30
CA GLY A 273 2.55 -9.66 -11.94
C GLY A 273 2.35 -10.91 -11.09
N ILE A 274 2.70 -10.88 -9.79
CA ILE A 274 2.48 -12.01 -8.88
C ILE A 274 1.00 -12.33 -8.72
N VAL A 275 0.15 -11.31 -8.57
CA VAL A 275 -1.31 -11.50 -8.44
C VAL A 275 -1.90 -12.04 -9.73
N THR A 276 -1.51 -11.52 -10.90
CA THR A 276 -1.96 -12.04 -12.21
C THR A 276 -1.54 -13.51 -12.38
N LEU A 277 -0.28 -13.83 -12.07
CA LEU A 277 0.24 -15.20 -12.14
C LEU A 277 -0.55 -16.14 -11.22
N PHE A 278 -0.89 -15.67 -10.02
CA PHE A 278 -1.67 -16.43 -9.05
C PHE A 278 -3.11 -16.67 -9.54
N VAL A 279 -3.81 -15.61 -9.94
CA VAL A 279 -5.19 -15.68 -10.45
C VAL A 279 -5.27 -16.57 -11.70
N SER A 280 -4.28 -16.50 -12.60
CA SER A 280 -4.22 -17.33 -13.81
C SER A 280 -4.13 -18.84 -13.55
N GLN A 281 -3.82 -19.26 -12.32
CA GLN A 281 -3.84 -20.68 -11.96
C GLN A 281 -5.27 -21.25 -11.91
N TYR A 282 -6.27 -20.40 -11.72
CA TYR A 282 -7.66 -20.82 -11.47
C TYR A 282 -8.56 -20.84 -12.70
N GLY A 283 -8.02 -20.59 -13.90
CA GLY A 283 -8.76 -20.63 -15.18
C GLY A 283 -9.31 -19.26 -15.57
#